data_AF-A0A6S8AB97-F1
#
_entry.id   AF-A0A6S8AB97-F1
#
_cell.length_a   1.000
_cell.length_b   1.000
_cell.length_c   1.000
_cell.angle_alpha   90.00
_cell.angle_beta   90.00
_cell.angle_gamma   90.00
#
_symmetry.space_group_name_H-M   'P 1'
#
loop_
_entity.id
_entity.type
_entity.pdbx_description
1 polymer ?
#
loop_
_entity_poly.entity_id
_entity_poly.type
_entity_poly.pdbx_seq_one_letter_code
_entity_poly.pdbx_strand_id
1 'polypeptide(L)'
;MYIMRLGNFLRVGRRCTAQYSRKWTLSQTTTNFQAPCLTRLHSHVNTRLHNCFGSERSFSTFGMGGINSWTNTDKKITMEQAIGTAETVLLYMETGTPGKELDALLTDKSKSVGERHREMMLVFIKTQLHVIVPFGFSGDERGIQDFQGALMNLMQTVDLNGLDVQDLQKASEETMQVMLKRAFGIERMPSLELSRVQNLSARLAAKMQEPAFLDMAENLYKSRMAEIGSSDQFKQQQAKVALQDELLVPCYLDVLREANIPDFEPDDNGYVKLQTVVSLNAGDPVVSQNVSAALVAFNSRVPIMA
;
A
#
# COMPACT_ATOMS: atom_id res chain seq x y z
N MET A 1 -1.57 -0.60 -7.05
CA MET A 1 -0.72 0.02 -6.02
C MET A 1 -1.30 1.38 -5.65
N TYR A 2 -2.23 1.40 -4.70
CA TYR A 2 -2.77 2.62 -4.10
C TYR A 2 -2.42 2.55 -2.62
N ILE A 3 -1.19 2.92 -2.30
CA ILE A 3 -0.90 3.41 -0.95
C ILE A 3 -1.43 4.84 -0.98
N MET A 4 -2.50 5.04 -0.22
CA MET A 4 -3.16 6.29 0.15
C MET A 4 -2.71 7.57 -0.58
N ARG A 5 -3.69 8.23 -1.21
CA ARG A 5 -3.65 9.61 -1.73
C ARG A 5 -3.45 10.68 -0.64
N LEU A 6 -2.84 10.33 0.50
CA LEU A 6 -2.37 11.24 1.57
C LEU A 6 -1.01 11.89 1.24
N GLY A 7 -0.27 11.38 0.25
CA GLY A 7 0.98 12.00 -0.23
C GLY A 7 0.81 13.40 -0.85
N ASN A 8 -0.42 13.88 -1.04
CA ASN A 8 -0.75 15.17 -1.65
C ASN A 8 -0.43 16.41 -0.80
N PHE A 9 0.08 16.24 0.43
CA PHE A 9 0.26 17.38 1.36
C PHE A 9 1.65 17.52 1.96
N LEU A 10 2.64 16.84 1.38
CA LEU A 10 4.05 16.90 1.79
C LEU A 10 4.75 18.17 1.29
N ARG A 11 4.30 19.37 1.68
CA ARG A 11 5.11 20.60 1.55
C ARG A 11 4.59 21.83 2.31
N VAL A 12 4.78 21.89 3.62
CA VAL A 12 5.31 23.09 4.32
C VAL A 12 5.99 22.63 5.61
N GLY A 13 7.25 23.07 5.86
CA GLY A 13 7.80 23.07 7.22
C GLY A 13 8.96 22.10 7.53
N ARG A 14 10.09 22.17 6.81
CA ARG A 14 11.38 21.75 7.40
C ARG A 14 11.98 22.92 8.20
N ARG A 15 11.92 22.86 9.53
CA ARG A 15 12.93 23.35 10.51
C ARG A 15 12.42 23.14 11.94
N CYS A 16 12.98 22.15 12.63
CA CYS A 16 13.58 22.27 13.98
C CYS A 16 13.76 20.87 14.58
N THR A 17 15.01 20.45 14.67
CA THR A 17 15.50 19.34 15.49
C THR A 17 15.36 19.68 16.97
N ALA A 18 14.68 18.85 17.75
CA ALA A 18 14.87 18.76 19.21
C ALA A 18 14.44 17.40 19.77
N GLN A 19 15.45 16.55 19.95
CA GLN A 19 15.68 15.60 21.03
C GLN A 19 14.58 15.49 22.12
N TYR A 20 13.87 14.36 22.17
CA TYR A 20 13.27 13.84 23.41
C TYR A 20 13.47 12.33 23.49
N SER A 21 14.47 11.92 24.27
CA SER A 21 14.62 10.56 24.77
C SER A 21 13.85 10.47 26.09
N ARG A 22 12.80 9.64 26.15
CA ARG A 22 12.28 9.15 27.44
C ARG A 22 12.49 7.65 27.53
N LYS A 23 13.48 7.29 28.35
CA LYS A 23 13.66 5.93 28.89
C LYS A 23 12.43 5.59 29.74
N TRP A 24 11.76 4.48 29.43
CA TRP A 24 10.87 3.82 30.37
C TRP A 24 11.67 2.76 31.12
N THR A 25 11.98 3.04 32.38
CA THR A 25 12.44 2.03 33.35
C THR A 25 11.21 1.31 33.92
N LEU A 26 11.10 0.01 33.64
CA LEU A 26 10.15 -0.90 34.26
C LEU A 26 10.51 -1.13 35.72
N SER A 27 9.71 -0.60 36.64
CA SER A 27 9.65 -1.04 38.03
C SER A 27 8.46 -1.99 38.17
N GLN A 28 8.74 -3.26 38.46
CA GLN A 28 7.73 -4.24 38.82
C GLN A 28 7.13 -3.90 40.19
N THR A 29 5.81 -3.68 40.25
CA THR A 29 5.05 -3.85 41.49
C THR A 29 3.68 -4.40 41.16
N THR A 30 3.45 -5.62 41.63
CA THR A 30 2.19 -6.36 41.61
C THR A 30 1.13 -5.67 42.46
N THR A 31 -0.04 -5.37 41.87
CA THR A 31 -1.32 -5.40 42.60
C THR A 31 -2.50 -5.55 41.64
N ASN A 32 -3.38 -6.50 41.97
CA ASN A 32 -4.61 -6.86 41.27
C ASN A 32 -5.59 -5.69 41.16
N PHE A 33 -6.04 -5.39 39.95
CA PHE A 33 -7.27 -4.66 39.69
C PHE A 33 -8.00 -5.30 38.50
N GLN A 34 -9.13 -5.94 38.76
CA GLN A 34 -10.06 -6.43 37.75
C GLN A 34 -10.89 -5.25 37.21
N ALA A 35 -10.88 -5.04 35.88
CA ALA A 35 -11.79 -4.15 35.18
C ALA A 35 -12.72 -4.98 34.26
N PRO A 36 -14.05 -5.04 34.49
CA PRO A 36 -14.94 -5.96 33.77
C PRO A 36 -15.60 -5.41 32.49
N CYS A 37 -15.06 -4.38 31.82
CA CYS A 37 -15.75 -3.74 30.68
C CYS A 37 -15.20 -4.00 29.27
N LEU A 38 -14.08 -4.71 29.08
CA LEU A 38 -13.50 -4.95 27.74
C LEU A 38 -13.71 -6.37 27.19
N THR A 39 -14.22 -7.31 27.99
CA THR A 39 -14.35 -8.72 27.60
C THR A 39 -15.65 -9.04 26.86
N ARG A 40 -16.63 -8.11 26.83
CA ARG A 40 -17.96 -8.36 26.25
C ARG A 40 -18.08 -8.03 24.76
N LEU A 41 -17.16 -7.25 24.18
CA LEU A 41 -17.09 -7.01 22.73
C LEU A 41 -16.34 -8.12 21.98
N HIS A 42 -15.35 -8.76 22.61
CA HIS A 42 -14.54 -9.81 21.97
C HIS A 42 -15.27 -11.13 21.74
N SER A 43 -16.28 -11.48 22.56
CA SER A 43 -16.94 -12.80 22.47
C SER A 43 -18.09 -12.89 21.47
N HIS A 44 -18.71 -11.76 21.09
CA HIS A 44 -19.84 -11.76 20.14
C HIS A 44 -19.43 -11.56 18.68
N VAL A 45 -18.24 -10.99 18.42
CA VAL A 45 -17.74 -10.77 17.05
C VAL A 45 -17.04 -12.02 16.49
N ASN A 46 -16.41 -12.83 17.34
CA ASN A 46 -15.60 -13.97 16.90
C ASN A 46 -16.41 -15.16 16.33
N THR A 47 -17.65 -15.36 16.79
CA THR A 47 -18.44 -16.56 16.44
C THR A 47 -19.23 -16.43 15.14
N ARG A 48 -19.35 -15.21 14.57
CA ARG A 48 -20.09 -14.97 13.31
C ARG A 48 -19.22 -14.79 12.07
N LEU A 49 -17.90 -14.60 12.21
CA LEU A 49 -17.02 -14.26 11.09
C LEU A 49 -16.25 -15.45 10.48
N HIS A 50 -16.22 -16.61 11.15
CA HIS A 50 -15.54 -17.79 10.62
C HIS A 50 -16.18 -18.39 9.35
N ASN A 51 -17.42 -18.01 9.01
CA ASN A 51 -18.15 -18.54 7.85
C ASN A 51 -18.19 -17.62 6.62
N CYS A 52 -17.55 -16.45 6.65
CA CYS A 52 -17.64 -15.46 5.56
C CYS A 52 -16.42 -15.38 4.63
N PHE A 53 -15.32 -16.08 4.93
CA PHE A 53 -14.05 -15.95 4.19
C PHE A 53 -13.74 -17.07 3.19
N GLY A 54 -14.73 -17.89 2.81
CA GLY A 54 -14.56 -19.04 1.90
C GLY A 54 -14.45 -18.72 0.40
N SER A 55 -14.03 -17.52 0.00
CA SER A 55 -13.88 -17.17 -1.42
C SER A 55 -12.70 -16.20 -1.58
N GLU A 56 -11.57 -16.72 -2.08
CA GLU A 56 -10.42 -15.96 -2.54
C GLU A 56 -10.82 -15.14 -3.77
N ARG A 57 -11.46 -13.99 -3.55
CA ARG A 57 -11.67 -13.00 -4.62
C ARG A 57 -10.35 -12.27 -4.85
N SER A 58 -9.85 -12.35 -6.08
CA SER A 58 -8.68 -11.60 -6.54
C SER A 58 -8.94 -10.10 -6.37
N PHE A 59 -8.13 -9.43 -5.55
CA PHE A 59 -8.10 -7.97 -5.48
C PHE A 59 -7.48 -7.42 -6.77
N SER A 60 -8.32 -6.93 -7.68
CA SER A 60 -7.88 -6.06 -8.77
C SER A 60 -7.29 -4.78 -8.19
N THR A 61 -6.16 -4.36 -8.74
CA THR A 61 -5.55 -3.07 -8.40
C THR A 61 -6.45 -1.95 -8.87
N PHE A 62 -6.90 -1.12 -7.91
CA PHE A 62 -7.65 0.13 -8.09
C PHE A 62 -7.16 0.90 -9.34
N GLY A 63 -8.09 1.31 -10.21
CA GLY A 63 -7.82 2.06 -11.43
C GLY A 63 -7.98 3.57 -11.22
N MET A 64 -7.12 4.37 -11.86
CA MET A 64 -7.34 5.82 -12.03
C MET A 64 -8.30 5.97 -13.21
N GLY A 65 -9.60 6.09 -12.95
CA GLY A 65 -10.58 6.32 -14.01
C GLY A 65 -11.98 6.59 -13.50
N GLY A 66 -12.43 7.84 -13.68
CA GLY A 66 -13.85 8.22 -13.64
C GLY A 66 -14.41 8.62 -12.27
N ILE A 67 -14.52 9.94 -12.04
CA ILE A 67 -15.38 10.53 -11.01
C ILE A 67 -16.84 10.34 -11.47
N ASN A 68 -17.38 9.13 -11.35
CA ASN A 68 -18.79 8.87 -11.59
C ASN A 68 -19.42 8.30 -10.32
N SER A 69 -19.85 9.20 -9.43
CA SER A 69 -21.13 9.18 -8.70
C SER A 69 -21.78 7.82 -8.31
N TRP A 70 -21.04 6.91 -7.66
CA TRP A 70 -21.63 5.71 -7.02
C TRP A 70 -21.21 5.55 -5.55
N THR A 71 -20.57 6.56 -4.96
CA THR A 71 -20.28 6.57 -3.52
C THR A 71 -21.53 7.06 -2.79
N ASN A 72 -21.92 6.37 -1.72
CA ASN A 72 -22.97 6.84 -0.83
C ASN A 72 -22.35 7.97 0.01
N THR A 73 -22.30 9.18 -0.57
CA THR A 73 -21.50 10.35 -0.15
C THR A 73 -21.86 10.93 1.22
N ASP A 74 -22.87 10.40 1.90
CA ASP A 74 -23.33 10.92 3.17
C ASP A 74 -22.52 10.42 4.37
N LYS A 75 -21.69 9.38 4.18
CA LYS A 75 -20.79 8.90 5.24
C LYS A 75 -19.62 9.87 5.40
N LYS A 76 -19.67 10.66 6.46
CA LYS A 76 -18.57 11.53 6.90
C LYS A 76 -17.77 10.83 7.99
N ILE A 77 -16.44 11.00 7.96
CA ILE A 77 -15.57 10.59 9.06
C ILE A 77 -15.04 11.84 9.76
N THR A 78 -14.85 11.76 11.08
CA THR A 78 -14.12 12.79 11.83
C THR A 78 -12.62 12.54 11.76
N MET A 79 -11.82 13.56 12.11
CA MET A 79 -10.36 13.42 12.19
C MET A 79 -9.94 12.38 13.23
N GLU A 80 -10.61 12.36 14.38
CA GLU A 80 -10.40 11.35 15.43
C GLU A 80 -10.66 9.92 14.92
N GLN A 81 -11.71 9.72 14.11
CA GLN A 81 -11.98 8.42 13.49
C GLN A 81 -10.93 8.03 12.45
N ALA A 82 -10.43 9.00 11.68
CA ALA A 82 -9.36 8.76 10.70
C ALA A 82 -8.06 8.32 11.39
N ILE A 83 -7.65 9.05 12.44
CA ILE A 83 -6.46 8.72 13.24
C ILE A 83 -6.66 7.36 13.92
N GLY A 84 -7.77 7.15 14.62
CA GLY A 84 -8.06 5.89 15.29
C GLY A 84 -8.08 4.69 14.33
N THR A 85 -8.53 4.88 13.09
CA THR A 85 -8.42 3.85 12.03
C THR A 85 -6.97 3.56 11.68
N ALA A 86 -6.15 4.59 11.43
CA ALA A 86 -4.75 4.44 11.07
C ALA A 86 -3.93 3.77 12.18
N GLU A 87 -4.12 4.20 13.43
CA GLU A 87 -3.47 3.62 14.62
C GLU A 87 -3.91 2.17 14.86
N THR A 88 -5.19 1.85 14.65
CA THR A 88 -5.67 0.48 14.80
C THR A 88 -5.08 -0.44 13.73
N VAL A 89 -4.94 0.04 12.49
CA VAL A 89 -4.25 -0.70 11.42
C VAL A 89 -2.79 -0.93 11.80
N LEU A 90 -2.08 0.10 12.27
CA LEU A 90 -0.70 0.00 12.74
C LEU A 90 -0.57 -1.06 13.85
N LEU A 91 -1.44 -1.01 14.86
CA LEU A 91 -1.44 -1.98 15.96
C LEU A 91 -1.60 -3.42 15.47
N TYR A 92 -2.51 -3.67 14.53
CA TYR A 92 -2.68 -5.00 13.93
C TYR A 92 -1.47 -5.45 13.11
N MET A 93 -0.79 -4.52 12.43
CA MET A 93 0.46 -4.81 11.72
C MET A 93 1.63 -5.10 12.64
N GLU A 94 1.65 -4.53 13.84
CA GLU A 94 2.71 -4.74 14.82
C GLU A 94 2.49 -6.00 15.67
N THR A 95 1.26 -6.30 16.05
CA THR A 95 0.99 -7.32 17.09
C THR A 95 0.00 -8.41 16.66
N GLY A 96 -0.76 -8.18 15.59
CA GLY A 96 -1.84 -9.08 15.15
C GLY A 96 -1.39 -10.20 14.21
N THR A 97 -2.39 -10.96 13.74
CA THR A 97 -2.22 -11.95 12.65
C THR A 97 -1.62 -11.34 11.38
N PRO A 98 -2.02 -10.12 10.92
CA PRO A 98 -1.39 -9.48 9.78
C PRO A 98 0.13 -9.35 9.92
N GLY A 99 0.62 -9.01 11.12
CA GLY A 99 2.05 -8.97 11.39
C GLY A 99 2.76 -10.32 11.16
N LYS A 100 2.13 -11.42 11.59
CA LYS A 100 2.68 -12.77 11.37
C LYS A 100 2.68 -13.17 9.89
N GLU A 101 1.64 -12.75 9.14
CA GLU A 101 1.60 -12.94 7.69
C GLU A 101 2.74 -12.19 7.00
N LEU A 102 3.03 -10.96 7.43
CA LEU A 102 4.18 -10.19 6.93
C LEU A 102 5.52 -10.86 7.25
N ASP A 103 5.70 -11.36 8.47
CA ASP A 103 6.93 -12.08 8.85
C ASP A 103 7.15 -13.33 7.99
N ALA A 104 6.07 -14.02 7.61
CA ALA A 104 6.16 -15.18 6.73
C ALA A 104 6.74 -14.81 5.36
N LEU A 105 6.40 -13.64 4.81
CA LEU A 105 6.94 -13.13 3.54
C LEU A 105 8.45 -12.87 3.60
N LEU A 106 8.97 -12.47 4.77
CA LEU A 106 10.41 -12.29 4.95
C LEU A 106 11.15 -13.62 4.87
N THR A 107 10.57 -14.68 5.44
CA THR A 107 11.17 -16.02 5.46
C THR A 107 10.98 -16.81 4.17
N ASP A 108 9.88 -16.58 3.44
CA ASP A 108 9.55 -17.31 2.23
C ASP A 108 10.30 -16.75 1.01
N LYS A 109 11.54 -17.22 0.81
CA LYS A 109 12.36 -16.88 -0.37
C LYS A 109 12.00 -17.68 -1.63
N SER A 110 11.00 -18.57 -1.57
CA SER A 110 10.55 -19.30 -2.76
C SER A 110 9.75 -18.42 -3.71
N LYS A 111 9.13 -17.37 -3.19
CA LYS A 111 8.37 -16.38 -3.94
C LYS A 111 9.27 -15.27 -4.48
N SER A 112 8.95 -14.80 -5.68
CA SER A 112 9.60 -13.64 -6.30
C SER A 112 9.40 -12.38 -5.44
N VAL A 113 10.25 -11.37 -5.63
CA VAL A 113 10.09 -10.08 -4.95
C VAL A 113 8.77 -9.39 -5.30
N GLY A 114 8.33 -9.47 -6.56
CA GLY A 114 7.07 -8.88 -7.01
C GLY A 114 5.87 -9.56 -6.35
N GLU A 115 5.89 -10.90 -6.23
CA GLU A 115 4.85 -11.64 -5.53
C GLU A 115 4.81 -11.32 -4.04
N ARG A 116 5.95 -11.32 -3.35
CA ARG A 116 6.03 -10.92 -1.94
C ARG A 116 5.53 -9.50 -1.72
N HIS A 117 5.87 -8.57 -2.61
CA HIS A 117 5.45 -7.17 -2.49
C HIS A 117 3.93 -7.02 -2.69
N ARG A 118 3.37 -7.74 -3.66
CA ARG A 118 1.91 -7.82 -3.86
C ARG A 118 1.22 -8.40 -2.62
N GLU A 119 1.72 -9.49 -2.06
CA GLU A 119 1.15 -10.12 -0.86
C GLU A 119 1.22 -9.20 0.37
N MET A 120 2.34 -8.50 0.57
CA MET A 120 2.47 -7.46 1.60
C MET A 120 1.35 -6.41 1.49
N MET A 121 1.08 -5.93 0.27
CA MET A 121 -0.01 -4.98 0.02
C MET A 121 -1.40 -5.58 0.26
N LEU A 122 -1.60 -6.87 -0.04
CA LEU A 122 -2.87 -7.55 0.24
C LEU A 122 -3.13 -7.71 1.73
N VAL A 123 -2.11 -8.02 2.53
CA VAL A 123 -2.22 -8.07 4.00
C VAL A 123 -2.68 -6.71 4.54
N PHE A 124 -2.11 -5.62 4.02
CA PHE A 124 -2.52 -4.27 4.36
C PHE A 124 -3.97 -3.95 4.00
N ILE A 125 -4.38 -4.24 2.77
CA ILE A 125 -5.75 -4.01 2.31
C ILE A 125 -6.75 -4.84 3.14
N LYS A 126 -6.47 -6.11 3.40
CA LYS A 126 -7.31 -6.98 4.25
C LYS A 126 -7.46 -6.42 5.67
N THR A 127 -6.36 -5.91 6.23
CA THR A 127 -6.38 -5.29 7.56
C THR A 127 -7.23 -4.03 7.57
N GLN A 128 -7.08 -3.15 6.56
CA GLN A 128 -7.92 -1.96 6.43
C GLN A 128 -9.40 -2.31 6.35
N LEU A 129 -9.79 -3.32 5.54
CA LEU A 129 -11.17 -3.78 5.45
C LEU A 129 -11.75 -4.20 6.79
N HIS A 130 -10.96 -4.87 7.61
CA HIS A 130 -11.39 -5.27 8.94
C HIS A 130 -11.60 -4.06 9.86
N VAL A 131 -10.70 -3.08 9.81
CA VAL A 131 -10.69 -1.92 10.73
C VAL A 131 -11.74 -0.88 10.38
N ILE A 132 -12.16 -0.74 9.10
CA ILE A 132 -13.14 0.28 8.71
C ILE A 132 -14.60 -0.10 9.05
N VAL A 133 -14.91 -1.38 9.26
CA VAL A 133 -16.29 -1.86 9.50
C VAL A 133 -16.94 -1.25 10.75
N PRO A 134 -16.26 -1.15 11.90
CA PRO A 134 -16.79 -0.45 13.08
C PRO A 134 -17.17 1.01 12.85
N PHE A 135 -16.59 1.67 11.84
CA PHE A 135 -16.90 3.06 11.47
C PHE A 135 -18.03 3.16 10.45
N GLY A 136 -18.74 2.06 10.19
CA GLY A 136 -19.91 2.02 9.32
C GLY A 136 -19.61 1.82 7.84
N PHE A 137 -18.37 1.51 7.45
CA PHE A 137 -18.01 1.13 6.08
C PHE A 137 -18.24 -0.36 5.84
N SER A 138 -18.41 -0.77 4.58
CA SER A 138 -18.51 -2.19 4.26
C SER A 138 -17.13 -2.87 4.34
N GLY A 139 -17.12 -4.17 4.64
CA GLY A 139 -15.90 -4.99 4.66
C GLY A 139 -15.50 -5.51 3.28
N ASP A 140 -15.75 -4.74 2.22
CA ASP A 140 -15.47 -5.09 0.82
C ASP A 140 -14.73 -3.96 0.08
N GLU A 141 -14.36 -4.19 -1.18
CA GLU A 141 -13.63 -3.20 -2.00
C GLU A 141 -14.35 -1.84 -2.06
N ARG A 142 -15.68 -1.85 -2.15
CA ARG A 142 -16.48 -0.63 -2.14
C ARG A 142 -16.34 0.13 -0.82
N GLY A 143 -16.24 -0.57 0.30
CA GLY A 143 -16.03 0.03 1.62
C GLY A 143 -14.71 0.78 1.73
N ILE A 144 -13.63 0.23 1.17
CA ILE A 144 -12.36 0.97 1.05
C ILE A 144 -12.53 2.22 0.20
N GLN A 145 -13.19 2.13 -0.95
CA GLN A 145 -13.38 3.27 -1.85
C GLN A 145 -14.19 4.38 -1.17
N ASP A 146 -15.28 4.01 -0.50
CA ASP A 146 -16.12 4.94 0.26
C ASP A 146 -15.33 5.58 1.42
N PHE A 147 -14.55 4.80 2.17
CA PHE A 147 -13.70 5.29 3.25
C PHE A 147 -12.63 6.27 2.74
N GLN A 148 -11.94 5.92 1.64
CA GLN A 148 -10.95 6.79 1.01
C GLN A 148 -11.59 8.08 0.49
N GLY A 149 -12.80 8.02 -0.08
CA GLY A 149 -13.56 9.20 -0.49
C GLY A 149 -13.90 10.11 0.69
N ALA A 150 -14.37 9.54 1.79
CA ALA A 150 -14.68 10.29 3.01
C ALA A 150 -13.43 10.92 3.64
N LEU A 151 -12.30 10.20 3.67
CA LEU A 151 -11.01 10.72 4.12
C LEU A 151 -10.51 11.85 3.23
N MET A 152 -10.60 11.71 1.90
CA MET A 152 -10.24 12.78 0.97
C MET A 152 -11.08 14.04 1.19
N ASN A 153 -12.39 13.90 1.40
CA ASN A 153 -13.28 15.03 1.69
C ASN A 153 -12.93 15.69 3.03
N LEU A 154 -12.61 14.91 4.06
CA LEU A 154 -12.13 15.44 5.34
C LEU A 154 -10.85 16.26 5.15
N MET A 155 -9.87 15.72 4.41
CA MET A 155 -8.58 16.38 4.17
C MET A 155 -8.71 17.72 3.42
N GLN A 156 -9.80 17.95 2.68
CA GLN A 156 -10.07 19.25 2.04
C GLN A 156 -10.58 20.32 3.00
N THR A 157 -11.00 19.94 4.20
CA THR A 157 -11.66 20.83 5.17
C THR A 157 -10.80 21.18 6.39
N VAL A 158 -9.67 20.48 6.58
CA VAL A 158 -8.80 20.63 7.76
C VAL A 158 -7.54 21.44 7.43
N ASP A 159 -6.92 22.02 8.46
CA ASP A 159 -5.60 22.63 8.33
C ASP A 159 -4.54 21.54 8.15
N LEU A 160 -3.87 21.59 7.00
CA LEU A 160 -2.87 20.61 6.57
C LEU A 160 -1.59 20.66 7.39
N ASN A 161 -1.36 21.77 8.09
CA ASN A 161 -0.24 21.91 9.03
C ASN A 161 -0.66 21.62 10.48
N GLY A 162 -1.93 21.25 10.71
CA GLY A 162 -2.46 20.92 12.02
C GLY A 162 -1.83 19.66 12.61
N LEU A 163 -1.78 19.58 13.95
CA LEU A 163 -1.21 18.45 14.68
C LEU A 163 -1.89 17.12 14.28
N ASP A 164 -3.21 17.11 14.19
CA ASP A 164 -3.97 15.90 13.84
C ASP A 164 -3.61 15.34 12.45
N VAL A 165 -3.34 16.22 11.47
CA VAL A 165 -2.90 15.79 10.13
C VAL A 165 -1.50 15.20 10.20
N GLN A 166 -0.62 15.76 11.02
CA GLN A 166 0.72 15.21 11.25
C GLN A 166 0.66 13.85 11.95
N ASP A 167 -0.25 13.66 12.91
CA ASP A 167 -0.44 12.37 13.58
C ASP A 167 -0.97 11.30 12.62
N LEU A 168 -1.93 11.65 11.76
CA LEU A 168 -2.40 10.76 10.69
C LEU A 168 -1.28 10.39 9.71
N GLN A 169 -0.47 11.38 9.29
CA GLN A 169 0.68 11.14 8.42
C GLN A 169 1.70 10.22 9.08
N LYS A 170 2.04 10.48 10.35
CA LYS A 170 2.97 9.68 11.14
C LYS A 170 2.49 8.23 11.26
N ALA A 171 1.23 7.99 11.60
CA ALA A 171 0.67 6.65 11.67
C ALA A 171 0.75 5.91 10.32
N SER A 172 0.53 6.62 9.21
CA SER A 172 0.69 6.06 7.85
C SER A 172 2.15 5.72 7.53
N GLU A 173 3.10 6.58 7.89
CA GLU A 173 4.53 6.35 7.71
C GLU A 173 5.04 5.17 8.55
N GLU A 174 4.64 5.11 9.82
CA GLU A 174 4.96 4.01 10.74
C GLU A 174 4.38 2.69 10.22
N THR A 175 3.14 2.69 9.72
CA THR A 175 2.53 1.50 9.13
C THR A 175 3.33 0.98 7.95
N MET A 176 3.73 1.87 7.03
CA MET A 176 4.56 1.50 5.88
C MET A 176 5.91 0.95 6.34
N GLN A 177 6.55 1.59 7.32
CA GLN A 177 7.83 1.17 7.87
C GLN A 177 7.74 -0.22 8.54
N VAL A 178 6.66 -0.50 9.26
CA VAL A 178 6.38 -1.83 9.84
C VAL A 178 6.20 -2.86 8.74
N MET A 179 5.41 -2.57 7.70
CA MET A 179 5.22 -3.48 6.57
C MET A 179 6.54 -3.86 5.89
N LEU A 180 7.37 -2.86 5.58
CA LEU A 180 8.65 -3.06 4.90
C LEU A 180 9.67 -3.78 5.76
N LYS A 181 9.73 -3.45 7.05
CA LYS A 181 10.58 -4.14 8.01
C LYS A 181 10.19 -5.61 8.11
N ARG A 182 8.90 -5.92 8.27
CA ARG A 182 8.43 -7.28 8.51
C ARG A 182 8.45 -8.14 7.26
N ALA A 183 8.12 -7.60 6.08
CA ALA A 183 8.08 -8.38 4.83
C ALA A 183 9.44 -8.46 4.09
N PHE A 184 10.31 -7.46 4.26
CA PHE A 184 11.56 -7.34 3.50
C PHE A 184 12.81 -7.13 4.34
N GLY A 185 12.69 -6.90 5.65
CA GLY A 185 13.84 -6.61 6.52
C GLY A 185 14.40 -5.20 6.30
N ILE A 186 13.62 -4.30 5.69
CA ILE A 186 14.05 -2.92 5.43
C ILE A 186 13.81 -2.10 6.70
N GLU A 187 14.85 -1.94 7.52
CA GLU A 187 14.76 -1.24 8.83
C GLU A 187 14.44 0.25 8.72
N ARG A 188 14.85 0.90 7.63
CA ARG A 188 14.59 2.32 7.41
C ARG A 188 14.49 2.64 5.93
N MET A 189 13.43 3.36 5.57
CA MET A 189 13.31 3.95 4.25
C MET A 189 14.27 5.14 4.08
N PRO A 190 15.16 5.12 3.07
CA PRO A 190 16.00 6.27 2.77
C PRO A 190 15.15 7.44 2.28
N SER A 191 15.46 8.65 2.75
CA SER A 191 14.84 9.88 2.27
C SER A 191 15.44 10.26 0.93
N LEU A 192 14.64 10.30 -0.13
CA LEU A 192 15.04 10.89 -1.41
C LEU A 192 14.50 12.31 -1.56
N GLU A 193 15.28 13.18 -2.19
CA GLU A 193 14.79 14.49 -2.59
C GLU A 193 13.73 14.35 -3.70
N LEU A 194 12.69 15.18 -3.63
CA LEU A 194 11.57 15.14 -4.56
C LEU A 194 12.02 15.20 -6.04
N SER A 195 13.02 16.03 -6.35
CA SER A 195 13.59 16.14 -7.71
C SER A 195 14.16 14.81 -8.22
N ARG A 196 14.75 14.00 -7.35
CA ARG A 196 15.25 12.66 -7.70
C ARG A 196 14.08 11.69 -7.92
N VAL A 197 13.05 11.76 -7.10
CA VAL A 197 11.84 10.91 -7.27
C VAL A 197 11.12 11.23 -8.57
N GLN A 198 11.01 12.51 -8.92
CA GLN A 198 10.48 12.97 -10.21
C GLN A 198 11.32 12.44 -11.37
N ASN A 199 12.65 12.48 -11.28
CA ASN A 199 13.53 11.93 -12.32
C ASN A 199 13.38 10.41 -12.46
N LEU A 200 13.36 9.67 -11.35
CA LEU A 200 13.18 8.22 -11.34
C LEU A 200 11.83 7.80 -11.93
N SER A 201 10.74 8.45 -11.52
CA SER A 201 9.41 8.18 -12.07
C SER A 201 9.33 8.50 -13.56
N ALA A 202 10.00 9.56 -14.03
CA ALA A 202 10.05 9.89 -15.45
C ALA A 202 10.82 8.82 -16.26
N ARG A 203 11.96 8.34 -15.75
CA ARG A 203 12.74 7.26 -16.40
C ARG A 203 11.96 5.96 -16.46
N LEU A 204 11.31 5.59 -15.35
CA LEU A 204 10.45 4.42 -15.29
C LEU A 204 9.30 4.54 -16.30
N ALA A 205 8.63 5.68 -16.34
CA ALA A 205 7.54 5.93 -17.27
C ALA A 205 8.01 5.86 -18.73
N ALA A 206 9.20 6.41 -19.03
CA ALA A 206 9.79 6.34 -20.36
C ALA A 206 10.06 4.88 -20.79
N LYS A 207 10.75 4.09 -19.94
CA LYS A 207 11.02 2.67 -20.22
C LYS A 207 9.74 1.86 -20.42
N MET A 208 8.73 2.08 -19.59
CA MET A 208 7.44 1.39 -19.69
C MET A 208 6.64 1.77 -20.95
N GLN A 209 6.96 2.91 -21.58
CA GLN A 209 6.34 3.38 -22.81
C GLN A 209 7.14 3.01 -24.08
N GLU A 210 8.34 2.43 -23.93
CA GLU A 210 9.13 2.00 -25.07
C GLU A 210 8.37 0.93 -25.89
N PRO A 211 8.31 1.04 -27.23
CA PRO A 211 7.58 0.07 -28.06
C PRO A 211 8.05 -1.36 -27.84
N ALA A 212 9.36 -1.58 -27.68
CA ALA A 212 9.92 -2.90 -27.41
C ALA A 212 9.42 -3.47 -26.07
N PHE A 213 9.33 -2.65 -25.03
CA PHE A 213 8.80 -3.05 -23.73
C PHE A 213 7.32 -3.43 -23.82
N LEU A 214 6.52 -2.62 -24.51
CA LEU A 214 5.10 -2.84 -24.71
C LEU A 214 4.82 -4.11 -25.54
N ASP A 215 5.61 -4.37 -26.58
CA ASP A 215 5.50 -5.58 -27.38
C ASP A 215 5.90 -6.83 -26.57
N MET A 216 6.93 -6.74 -25.72
CA MET A 216 7.29 -7.81 -24.78
C MET A 216 6.15 -8.10 -23.79
N ALA A 217 5.52 -7.06 -23.23
CA ALA A 217 4.39 -7.20 -22.32
C ALA A 217 3.18 -7.86 -22.99
N GLU A 218 2.83 -7.42 -24.20
CA GLU A 218 1.72 -7.99 -24.98
C GLU A 218 1.96 -9.47 -25.31
N ASN A 219 3.18 -9.80 -25.75
CA ASN A 219 3.55 -11.18 -26.10
C ASN A 219 3.54 -12.11 -24.88
N LEU A 220 4.10 -11.65 -23.74
CA LEU A 220 4.09 -12.43 -22.49
C LEU A 220 2.66 -12.64 -21.99
N TYR A 221 1.80 -11.62 -22.06
CA TYR A 221 0.41 -11.79 -21.67
C TYR A 221 -0.31 -12.80 -22.57
N LYS A 222 -0.17 -12.67 -23.89
CA LYS A 222 -0.80 -13.57 -24.86
C LYS A 222 -0.32 -15.01 -24.71
N SER A 223 0.98 -15.23 -24.48
CA SER A 223 1.52 -16.59 -24.29
C SER A 223 0.94 -17.26 -23.05
N ARG A 224 0.91 -16.55 -21.90
CA ARG A 224 0.32 -17.06 -20.65
C ARG A 224 -1.19 -17.31 -20.78
N MET A 225 -1.89 -16.48 -21.54
CA MET A 225 -3.31 -16.68 -21.82
C MET A 225 -3.58 -17.81 -22.81
N ALA A 226 -2.65 -18.11 -23.74
CA ALA A 226 -2.78 -19.17 -24.74
C ALA A 226 -2.44 -20.57 -24.19
N GLU A 227 -1.51 -20.66 -23.23
CA GLU A 227 -1.13 -21.91 -22.56
C GLU A 227 -2.28 -22.53 -21.76
N ILE A 228 -3.34 -21.77 -21.46
CA ILE A 228 -4.35 -22.16 -20.49
C ILE A 228 -5.75 -21.74 -20.96
N GLY A 229 -6.64 -22.69 -21.26
CA GLY A 229 -7.96 -22.44 -21.90
C GLY A 229 -8.86 -21.33 -21.31
N SER A 230 -9.78 -20.80 -22.10
CA SER A 230 -10.23 -19.40 -22.11
C SER A 230 -11.20 -18.86 -21.04
N SER A 231 -11.28 -19.37 -19.79
CA SER A 231 -12.31 -18.86 -18.83
C SER A 231 -11.96 -18.71 -17.35
N ASP A 232 -10.70 -18.80 -16.94
CA ASP A 232 -10.38 -18.90 -15.51
C ASP A 232 -9.77 -17.60 -14.95
N GLN A 233 -10.41 -17.00 -13.95
CA GLN A 233 -9.88 -15.83 -13.22
C GLN A 233 -8.48 -16.12 -12.64
N PHE A 234 -8.23 -17.37 -12.30
CA PHE A 234 -6.93 -17.85 -11.87
C PHE A 234 -5.83 -17.63 -12.92
N LYS A 235 -6.16 -17.77 -14.21
CA LYS A 235 -5.20 -17.61 -15.33
C LYS A 235 -4.82 -16.16 -15.54
N GLN A 236 -5.80 -15.27 -15.47
CA GLN A 236 -5.53 -13.84 -15.50
C GLN A 236 -4.62 -13.44 -14.32
N GLN A 237 -4.83 -14.02 -13.15
CA GLN A 237 -3.96 -13.78 -12.00
C GLN A 237 -2.53 -14.28 -12.24
N GLN A 238 -2.34 -15.48 -12.79
CA GLN A 238 -1.01 -15.99 -13.14
C GLN A 238 -0.31 -15.13 -14.19
N ALA A 239 -1.01 -14.73 -15.26
CA ALA A 239 -0.45 -13.85 -16.28
C ALA A 239 -0.02 -12.50 -15.68
N LYS A 240 -0.80 -11.94 -14.75
CA LYS A 240 -0.45 -10.71 -14.01
C LYS A 240 0.79 -10.88 -13.15
N VAL A 241 0.95 -12.02 -12.48
CA VAL A 241 2.16 -12.33 -11.70
C VAL A 241 3.38 -12.43 -12.62
N ALA A 242 3.27 -13.15 -13.74
CA ALA A 242 4.36 -13.26 -14.72
C ALA A 242 4.77 -11.88 -15.27
N LEU A 243 3.81 -11.02 -15.63
CA LEU A 243 4.10 -9.65 -16.07
C LEU A 243 4.80 -8.82 -15.00
N GLN A 244 4.42 -8.99 -13.73
CA GLN A 244 5.07 -8.29 -12.63
C GLN A 244 6.52 -8.74 -12.48
N ASP A 245 6.77 -10.04 -12.49
CA ASP A 245 8.07 -10.63 -12.12
C ASP A 245 9.05 -10.67 -13.29
N GLU A 246 8.59 -11.00 -14.49
CA GLU A 246 9.45 -11.18 -15.66
C GLU A 246 9.71 -9.87 -16.40
N LEU A 247 8.89 -8.83 -16.17
CA LEU A 247 8.93 -7.60 -16.97
C LEU A 247 9.00 -6.33 -16.12
N LEU A 248 8.07 -6.12 -15.18
CA LEU A 248 8.05 -4.91 -14.37
C LEU A 248 9.20 -4.86 -13.36
N VAL A 249 9.48 -5.95 -12.63
CA VAL A 249 10.61 -5.99 -11.68
C VAL A 249 11.95 -5.68 -12.40
N PRO A 250 12.33 -6.36 -13.49
CA PRO A 250 13.54 -6.03 -14.25
C PRO A 250 13.61 -4.57 -14.71
N CYS A 251 12.50 -4.00 -15.18
CA CYS A 251 12.44 -2.59 -15.60
C CYS A 251 12.81 -1.64 -14.46
N TYR A 252 12.30 -1.87 -13.25
CA TYR A 252 12.67 -1.09 -12.07
C TYR A 252 14.16 -1.26 -11.72
N LEU A 253 14.68 -2.49 -11.75
CA LEU A 253 16.08 -2.77 -11.46
C LEU A 253 17.02 -2.11 -12.48
N ASP A 254 16.62 -2.04 -13.75
CA ASP A 254 17.37 -1.36 -14.79
C ASP A 254 17.43 0.16 -14.55
N VAL A 255 16.29 0.77 -14.18
CA VAL A 255 16.26 2.20 -13.78
C VAL A 255 17.18 2.45 -12.59
N LEU A 256 17.19 1.57 -11.60
CA LEU A 256 18.07 1.70 -10.43
C LEU A 256 19.54 1.62 -10.82
N ARG A 257 19.90 0.66 -11.68
CA ARG A 257 21.27 0.47 -12.18
C ARG A 257 21.77 1.71 -12.95
N GLU A 258 20.91 2.29 -13.78
CA GLU A 258 21.21 3.51 -14.54
C GLU A 258 21.27 4.77 -13.67
N ALA A 259 20.44 4.84 -12.62
CA ALA A 259 20.38 5.99 -11.73
C ALA A 259 21.53 6.00 -10.70
N ASN A 260 22.06 4.83 -10.35
CA ASN A 260 23.19 4.64 -9.43
C ASN A 260 23.04 5.47 -8.14
N ILE A 261 21.93 5.25 -7.42
CA ILE A 261 21.56 6.04 -6.25
C ILE A 261 22.04 5.32 -4.98
N PRO A 262 22.76 6.01 -4.07
CA PRO A 262 23.14 5.44 -2.78
C PRO A 262 21.91 4.92 -2.02
N ASP A 263 22.06 3.77 -1.35
CA ASP A 263 21.02 3.08 -0.58
C ASP A 263 19.89 2.41 -1.41
N PHE A 264 19.96 2.51 -2.74
CA PHE A 264 19.06 1.86 -3.69
C PHE A 264 19.84 0.95 -4.64
N GLU A 265 20.38 -0.13 -4.09
CA GLU A 265 21.04 -1.18 -4.86
C GLU A 265 20.08 -1.78 -5.90
N PRO A 266 20.54 -2.18 -7.10
CA PRO A 266 19.69 -2.81 -8.12
C PRO A 266 19.38 -4.28 -7.76
N ASP A 267 18.76 -4.49 -6.60
CA ASP A 267 18.34 -5.77 -6.04
C ASP A 267 16.86 -5.75 -5.61
N ASP A 268 16.38 -6.86 -5.04
CA ASP A 268 15.02 -6.99 -4.51
C ASP A 268 14.63 -5.85 -3.54
N ASN A 269 15.54 -5.45 -2.66
CA ASN A 269 15.28 -4.40 -1.69
C ASN A 269 15.22 -3.03 -2.36
N GLY A 270 16.09 -2.76 -3.34
CA GLY A 270 16.03 -1.56 -4.15
C GLY A 270 14.74 -1.45 -4.94
N TYR A 271 14.27 -2.56 -5.53
CA TYR A 271 12.96 -2.61 -6.19
C TYR A 271 11.86 -2.14 -5.23
N VAL A 272 11.75 -2.76 -4.05
CA VAL A 272 10.73 -2.42 -3.05
C VAL A 272 10.87 -0.98 -2.57
N LYS A 273 12.09 -0.52 -2.29
CA LYS A 273 12.36 0.86 -1.87
C LYS A 273 11.93 1.86 -2.95
N LEU A 274 12.29 1.62 -4.20
CA LEU A 274 11.94 2.50 -5.32
C LEU A 274 10.42 2.57 -5.48
N GLN A 275 9.75 1.42 -5.49
CA GLN A 275 8.30 1.36 -5.59
C GLN A 275 7.63 2.13 -4.45
N THR A 276 8.11 1.93 -3.22
CA THR A 276 7.62 2.64 -2.04
C THR A 276 7.82 4.14 -2.16
N VAL A 277 9.01 4.61 -2.51
CA VAL A 277 9.29 6.05 -2.61
C VAL A 277 8.44 6.71 -3.68
N VAL A 278 8.31 6.09 -4.86
CA VAL A 278 7.43 6.60 -5.93
C VAL A 278 5.99 6.67 -5.43
N SER A 279 5.52 5.65 -4.70
CA SER A 279 4.15 5.63 -4.18
C SER A 279 3.90 6.68 -3.08
N LEU A 280 4.85 6.88 -2.16
CA LEU A 280 4.74 7.92 -1.12
C LEU A 280 4.72 9.33 -1.70
N ASN A 281 5.35 9.52 -2.86
CA ASN A 281 5.37 10.79 -3.58
C ASN A 281 4.34 10.86 -4.72
N ALA A 282 3.41 9.92 -4.81
CA ALA A 282 2.39 9.90 -5.88
C ALA A 282 1.40 11.08 -5.80
N GLY A 283 1.43 11.86 -4.73
CA GLY A 283 0.70 13.13 -4.65
C GLY A 283 1.38 14.29 -5.37
N ASP A 284 2.67 14.19 -5.69
CA ASP A 284 3.33 15.19 -6.54
C ASP A 284 2.76 15.10 -7.96
N PRO A 285 2.33 16.21 -8.58
CA PRO A 285 1.71 16.19 -9.90
C PRO A 285 2.58 15.56 -10.98
N VAL A 286 3.91 15.76 -10.93
CA VAL A 286 4.85 15.22 -11.92
C VAL A 286 4.99 13.71 -11.73
N VAL A 287 5.18 13.24 -10.50
CA VAL A 287 5.23 11.80 -10.19
C VAL A 287 3.91 11.13 -10.59
N SER A 288 2.77 11.72 -10.22
CA SER A 288 1.44 11.20 -10.58
C SER A 288 1.23 11.12 -12.09
N GLN A 289 1.66 12.14 -12.84
CA GLN A 289 1.54 12.16 -14.30
C GLN A 289 2.41 11.05 -14.93
N ASN A 290 3.66 10.90 -14.47
CA ASN A 290 4.57 9.87 -14.96
C ASN A 290 4.01 8.45 -14.71
N VAL A 291 3.55 8.18 -13.49
CA VAL A 291 2.95 6.89 -13.13
C VAL A 291 1.70 6.63 -13.96
N SER A 292 0.82 7.62 -14.11
CA SER A 292 -0.40 7.49 -14.91
C SER A 292 -0.10 7.21 -16.38
N ALA A 293 0.84 7.94 -16.99
CA ALA A 293 1.25 7.73 -18.37
C ALA A 293 1.80 6.31 -18.61
N ALA A 294 2.64 5.82 -17.69
CA ALA A 294 3.18 4.47 -17.74
C ALA A 294 2.07 3.41 -17.66
N LEU A 295 1.12 3.58 -16.73
CA LEU A 295 0.00 2.65 -16.56
C LEU A 295 -0.96 2.66 -17.75
N VAL A 296 -1.29 3.83 -18.31
CA VAL A 296 -2.16 3.96 -19.49
C VAL A 296 -1.53 3.25 -20.69
N ALA A 297 -0.24 3.50 -20.95
CA ALA A 297 0.46 2.84 -22.05
C ALA A 297 0.49 1.31 -21.86
N PHE A 298 0.84 0.84 -20.67
CA PHE A 298 0.88 -0.59 -20.35
C PHE A 298 -0.49 -1.26 -20.50
N ASN A 299 -1.54 -0.65 -19.92
CA ASN A 299 -2.90 -1.18 -19.95
C ASN A 299 -3.52 -1.15 -21.36
N SER A 300 -3.05 -0.28 -22.26
CA SER A 300 -3.50 -0.25 -23.64
C SER A 300 -3.11 -1.51 -24.44
N ARG A 301 -2.06 -2.21 -23.99
CA ARG A 301 -1.57 -3.46 -24.61
C ARG A 301 -1.95 -4.70 -23.81
N VAL A 302 -2.01 -4.57 -22.50
CA VAL A 302 -2.36 -5.67 -21.60
C VAL A 302 -3.63 -5.31 -20.84
N PRO A 303 -4.79 -5.94 -21.14
CA PRO A 303 -6.04 -5.67 -20.45
C PRO A 303 -6.02 -6.31 -19.05
N ILE A 304 -5.22 -5.74 -18.15
CA ILE A 304 -5.11 -6.17 -16.75
C ILE A 304 -6.31 -5.68 -15.92
N MET A 305 -7.00 -4.65 -16.41
CA MET A 305 -7.97 -3.84 -15.66
C MET A 305 -9.40 -3.81 -16.25
N ALA A 306 -9.74 -4.70 -17.19
CA ALA A 306 -11.12 -4.84 -17.68
C ALA A 306 -11.89 -5.91 -16.93
#